data_AF-A0A414PLV1-F1
#
_entry.id   AF-A0A414PLV1-F1
#
_cell.length_a   1.000
_cell.length_b   1.000
_cell.length_c   1.000
_cell.angle_alpha   90.00
_cell.angle_beta   90.00
_cell.angle_gamma   90.00
#
_symmetry.space_group_name_H-M   'P 1'
#
loop_
_entity.id
_entity.type
_entity.pdbx_description
1 polymer ?
#
loop_
_entity_poly.entity_id
_entity_poly.type
_entity_poly.pdbx_seq_one_letter_code
_entity_poly.pdbx_strand_id
1 'polypeptide(L)'
;MAIFKAIDKSSKNIGGSKGVLDYVGKKAENTVGIKCSNDYKEAFKDFQDIKEFYNKLEDRQYKHFTHSFKPGEIDKERALEMTVKLCEEIFPENQVFIAQHTDRKHIHNHIVVNSVNFENGEKFYYEEKEFNRWRDRADELAKEYGLEIVQPKEKELKVGEIVSKSRDTREVIGKAMNGEKKSDIVTVSLAVIQAGQEAESKEDFTRLLKEKGVDIDWGETTKEDGSIKYKKYITLTVDENHRVSKKPKFRLDSLENHIHHPAFNTEKLREHFKELEKKKELEFQKKKEKENLWEKRLKTKSRDRGGMEL
;
A
#
# COMPACT_ATOMS: atom_id res chain seq x y z
N MET A 1 -5.46 0.73 -24.14
CA MET A 1 -4.42 0.96 -23.16
C MET A 1 -3.64 -0.31 -23.03
N ALA A 2 -2.38 -0.24 -23.43
CA ALA A 2 -1.37 -1.21 -23.08
C ALA A 2 -1.11 -1.12 -21.56
N ILE A 3 -1.03 -2.26 -20.88
CA ILE A 3 -0.86 -2.33 -19.43
C ILE A 3 0.24 -3.33 -19.12
N PHE A 4 1.34 -2.85 -18.55
CA PHE A 4 2.43 -3.68 -18.04
C PHE A 4 2.28 -3.93 -16.53
N LYS A 5 2.20 -5.20 -16.11
CA LYS A 5 1.96 -5.61 -14.72
C LYS A 5 2.83 -6.77 -14.28
N ALA A 6 3.35 -6.70 -13.05
CA ALA A 6 3.94 -7.84 -12.37
C ALA A 6 2.84 -8.78 -11.84
N ILE A 7 3.09 -10.09 -11.92
CA ILE A 7 2.28 -11.12 -11.29
C ILE A 7 3.03 -11.62 -10.05
N ASP A 8 2.43 -11.42 -8.88
CA ASP A 8 2.97 -11.84 -7.58
C ASP A 8 2.84 -13.36 -7.35
N LYS A 9 3.36 -14.14 -8.29
CA LYS A 9 3.57 -15.58 -8.15
C LYS A 9 5.03 -15.87 -8.48
N SER A 10 5.80 -16.16 -7.45
CA SER A 10 7.19 -16.64 -7.59
C SER A 10 7.32 -17.99 -6.91
N SER A 11 8.16 -18.86 -7.46
CA SER A 11 8.54 -20.11 -6.81
C SER A 11 10.03 -20.12 -6.50
N LYS A 12 10.38 -20.75 -5.38
CA LYS A 12 11.77 -21.07 -5.03
C LYS A 12 12.22 -22.42 -5.58
N ASN A 13 11.29 -23.24 -6.05
CA ASN A 13 11.57 -24.60 -6.51
C ASN A 13 11.56 -24.65 -8.04
N ILE A 14 12.46 -25.44 -8.62
CA ILE A 14 12.59 -25.69 -10.07
C ILE A 14 11.23 -26.05 -10.70
N GLY A 15 10.46 -26.93 -10.03
CA GLY A 15 9.13 -27.35 -10.49
C GLY A 15 8.14 -26.21 -10.64
N GLY A 16 8.31 -25.10 -9.91
CA GLY A 16 7.47 -23.91 -10.10
C GLY A 16 7.81 -23.11 -11.36
N SER A 17 9.08 -23.10 -11.78
CA SER A 17 9.49 -22.52 -13.07
C SER A 17 8.92 -23.33 -14.24
N LYS A 18 9.03 -24.66 -14.14
CA LYS A 18 8.38 -25.58 -15.09
C LYS A 18 6.87 -25.35 -15.14
N GLY A 19 6.23 -25.27 -13.96
CA GLY A 19 4.79 -25.07 -13.86
C GLY A 19 4.29 -23.77 -14.50
N VAL A 20 5.01 -22.66 -14.34
CA VAL A 20 4.61 -21.39 -14.97
C VAL A 20 4.81 -21.42 -16.49
N LEU A 21 5.93 -21.95 -16.98
CA LEU A 21 6.20 -22.08 -18.42
C LEU A 21 5.21 -23.03 -19.10
N ASP A 22 4.91 -24.17 -18.48
CA ASP A 22 3.85 -25.09 -18.93
C ASP A 22 2.49 -24.39 -18.99
N TYR A 23 2.14 -23.63 -17.94
CA TYR A 23 0.84 -22.97 -17.83
C TYR A 23 0.65 -21.91 -18.92
N VAL A 24 1.66 -21.07 -19.15
CA VAL A 24 1.57 -20.01 -20.17
C VAL A 24 1.77 -20.56 -21.57
N GLY A 25 2.71 -21.49 -21.78
CA GLY A 25 3.04 -22.05 -23.09
C GLY A 25 1.93 -22.90 -23.69
N LYS A 26 1.27 -23.77 -22.90
CA LYS A 26 0.20 -24.66 -23.42
C LYS A 26 -1.02 -23.94 -23.96
N LYS A 27 -1.28 -22.71 -23.49
CA LYS A 27 -2.41 -21.88 -23.90
C LYS A 27 -2.04 -20.81 -24.93
N ALA A 28 -0.76 -20.71 -25.26
CA ALA A 28 -0.27 -19.66 -26.13
C ALA A 28 -0.70 -19.92 -27.57
N GLU A 29 -1.15 -18.86 -28.24
CA GLU A 29 -1.34 -18.88 -29.69
C GLU A 29 0.00 -18.68 -30.40
N ASN A 30 0.84 -17.79 -29.88
CA ASN A 30 2.19 -17.53 -30.36
C ASN A 30 3.17 -17.45 -29.19
N THR A 31 4.42 -17.86 -29.40
CA THR A 31 5.49 -17.82 -28.40
C THR A 31 6.80 -17.27 -28.98
N VAL A 32 7.56 -16.56 -28.16
CA VAL A 32 8.88 -16.01 -28.50
C VAL A 32 9.81 -16.17 -27.31
N GLY A 33 10.99 -16.72 -27.54
CA GLY A 33 12.10 -16.76 -26.59
C GLY A 33 13.14 -15.70 -26.94
N ILE A 34 13.45 -14.83 -25.98
CA ILE A 34 14.57 -13.90 -26.04
C ILE A 34 15.72 -14.56 -25.30
N LYS A 35 16.80 -14.90 -26.04
CA LYS A 35 17.98 -15.63 -25.51
C LYS A 35 17.65 -17.00 -24.92
N CYS A 36 16.51 -17.57 -25.33
CA CYS A 36 16.08 -18.93 -25.08
C CYS A 36 15.16 -19.40 -26.23
N SER A 37 14.72 -20.65 -26.17
CA SER A 37 13.86 -21.26 -27.17
C SER A 37 12.44 -20.65 -27.23
N ASN A 38 11.84 -20.70 -28.41
CA ASN A 38 10.41 -20.40 -28.61
C ASN A 38 9.50 -21.51 -28.09
N ASP A 39 10.01 -22.73 -27.86
CA ASP A 39 9.25 -23.82 -27.23
C ASP A 39 9.36 -23.71 -25.71
N TYR A 40 8.23 -23.76 -24.99
CA TYR A 40 8.21 -23.53 -23.54
C TYR A 40 8.93 -24.62 -22.72
N LYS A 41 9.03 -25.85 -23.24
CA LYS A 41 9.75 -26.94 -22.55
C LYS A 41 11.25 -26.80 -22.74
N GLU A 42 11.68 -26.41 -23.94
CA GLU A 42 13.10 -26.13 -24.20
C GLU A 42 13.53 -24.83 -23.52
N ALA A 43 12.71 -23.78 -23.51
CA ALA A 43 12.98 -22.54 -22.77
C ALA A 43 13.16 -22.79 -21.26
N PHE A 44 12.42 -23.75 -20.70
CA PHE A 44 12.63 -24.18 -19.33
C PHE A 44 14.02 -24.78 -19.12
N LYS A 45 14.51 -25.61 -20.06
CA LYS A 45 15.87 -26.18 -19.99
C LYS A 45 16.91 -25.09 -20.12
N ASP A 46 16.79 -24.21 -21.11
CA ASP A 46 17.70 -23.06 -21.29
C ASP A 46 17.81 -22.22 -20.02
N PHE A 47 16.66 -22.01 -19.34
CA PHE A 47 16.62 -21.31 -18.06
C PHE A 47 17.35 -22.05 -16.94
N GLN A 48 17.29 -23.38 -16.91
CA GLN A 48 18.00 -24.19 -15.93
C GLN A 48 19.49 -24.26 -16.22
N ASP A 49 19.89 -24.35 -17.48
CA ASP A 49 21.31 -24.43 -17.87
C ASP A 49 22.10 -23.22 -17.36
N ILE A 50 21.57 -22.00 -17.53
CA ILE A 50 22.17 -20.78 -16.96
C ILE A 50 22.23 -20.83 -15.43
N LYS A 51 21.18 -21.35 -14.78
CA LYS A 51 21.17 -21.45 -13.31
C LYS A 51 22.17 -22.46 -12.80
N GLU A 52 22.30 -23.60 -13.47
CA GLU A 52 23.26 -24.64 -13.12
C GLU A 52 24.68 -24.13 -13.30
N PHE A 53 24.97 -23.49 -14.44
CA PHE A 53 26.27 -22.86 -14.70
C PHE A 53 26.72 -21.91 -13.58
N TYR A 54 25.82 -21.06 -13.08
CA TYR A 54 26.12 -20.12 -11.99
C TYR A 54 25.85 -20.68 -10.57
N ASN A 55 25.49 -21.96 -10.42
CA ASN A 55 25.10 -22.58 -9.14
C ASN A 55 23.96 -21.83 -8.41
N LYS A 56 22.92 -21.43 -9.15
CA LYS A 56 21.75 -20.65 -8.70
C LYS A 56 20.43 -21.41 -8.83
N LEU A 57 20.47 -22.74 -8.72
CA LEU A 57 19.29 -23.62 -8.73
C LEU A 57 18.37 -23.40 -7.53
N GLU A 58 18.89 -22.82 -6.46
CA GLU A 58 18.13 -22.46 -5.26
C GLU A 58 17.47 -21.08 -5.35
N ASP A 59 16.51 -20.85 -4.45
CA ASP A 59 15.78 -19.59 -4.27
C ASP A 59 14.91 -19.21 -5.48
N ARG A 60 14.47 -17.95 -5.61
CA ARG A 60 13.55 -17.52 -6.68
C ARG A 60 14.05 -17.98 -8.06
N GLN A 61 13.16 -18.64 -8.81
CA GLN A 61 13.46 -19.27 -10.10
C GLN A 61 13.02 -18.46 -11.33
N TYR A 62 12.05 -17.55 -11.17
CA TYR A 62 11.55 -16.70 -12.25
C TYR A 62 10.88 -15.43 -11.71
N LYS A 63 10.66 -14.47 -12.59
CA LYS A 63 9.68 -13.39 -12.43
C LYS A 63 8.65 -13.48 -13.56
N HIS A 64 7.41 -13.12 -13.25
CA HIS A 64 6.29 -13.21 -14.20
C HIS A 64 5.63 -11.85 -14.34
N PHE A 65 5.49 -11.41 -15.58
CA PHE A 65 4.81 -10.17 -15.95
C PHE A 65 3.74 -10.44 -17.01
N THR A 66 2.90 -9.44 -17.22
CA THR A 66 1.91 -9.42 -18.30
C THR A 66 1.95 -8.08 -19.00
N HIS A 67 1.75 -8.11 -20.31
CA HIS A 67 1.51 -6.95 -21.14
C HIS A 67 0.16 -7.15 -21.83
N SER A 68 -0.86 -6.39 -21.42
CA SER A 68 -2.25 -6.58 -21.86
C SER A 68 -2.75 -5.35 -22.61
N PHE A 69 -3.65 -5.56 -23.56
CA PHE A 69 -4.16 -4.51 -24.44
C PHE A 69 -5.69 -4.37 -24.30
N LYS A 70 -6.26 -3.21 -24.57
CA LYS A 70 -7.71 -3.00 -24.65
C LYS A 70 -8.26 -3.77 -25.85
N PRO A 71 -9.46 -4.37 -25.75
CA PRO A 71 -10.08 -5.05 -26.89
C PRO A 71 -10.16 -4.17 -28.14
N GLY A 72 -9.71 -4.70 -29.28
CA GLY A 72 -9.83 -4.05 -30.59
C GLY A 72 -8.86 -2.90 -30.88
N GLU A 73 -7.90 -2.62 -29.99
CA GLU A 73 -6.96 -1.51 -30.22
C GLU A 73 -5.70 -1.89 -31.01
N ILE A 74 -5.38 -3.18 -31.03
CA ILE A 74 -4.19 -3.72 -31.66
C ILE A 74 -4.47 -5.15 -32.13
N ASP A 75 -3.83 -5.57 -33.21
CA ASP A 75 -3.83 -6.96 -33.68
C ASP A 75 -2.81 -7.82 -32.91
N LYS A 76 -2.81 -9.12 -33.18
CA LYS A 76 -2.01 -10.10 -32.42
C LYS A 76 -0.53 -9.93 -32.73
N GLU A 77 -0.19 -9.77 -33.99
CA GLU A 77 1.18 -9.68 -34.47
C GLU A 77 1.87 -8.44 -33.89
N ARG A 78 1.24 -7.27 -34.00
CA ARG A 78 1.76 -6.02 -33.44
C ARG A 78 1.80 -6.02 -31.92
N ALA A 79 0.83 -6.64 -31.25
CA ALA A 79 0.86 -6.78 -29.79
C ALA A 79 2.05 -7.61 -29.32
N LEU A 80 2.37 -8.70 -30.02
CA LEU A 80 3.52 -9.54 -29.72
C LEU A 80 4.83 -8.80 -30.02
N GLU A 81 4.95 -8.19 -31.20
CA GLU A 81 6.10 -7.37 -31.60
C GLU A 81 6.40 -6.28 -30.57
N MET A 82 5.36 -5.53 -30.15
CA MET A 82 5.51 -4.48 -29.14
C MET A 82 5.98 -5.03 -27.78
N THR A 83 5.50 -6.21 -27.37
CA THR A 83 5.99 -6.87 -26.16
C THR A 83 7.45 -7.33 -26.30
N VAL A 84 7.84 -7.88 -27.44
CA VAL A 84 9.22 -8.32 -27.69
C VAL A 84 10.16 -7.12 -27.58
N LYS A 85 9.87 -6.04 -28.30
CA LYS A 85 10.66 -4.79 -28.27
C LYS A 85 10.77 -4.24 -26.84
N LEU A 86 9.67 -4.20 -26.09
CA LEU A 86 9.70 -3.79 -24.69
C LEU A 86 10.61 -4.68 -23.84
N CYS A 87 10.51 -6.00 -23.98
CA CYS A 87 11.30 -6.97 -23.21
C CYS A 87 12.80 -6.91 -23.52
N GLU A 88 13.19 -6.68 -24.78
CA GLU A 88 14.59 -6.49 -25.17
C GLU A 88 15.21 -5.25 -24.51
N GLU A 89 14.42 -4.18 -24.35
CA GLU A 89 14.86 -2.94 -23.70
C GLU A 89 14.93 -3.06 -22.17
N ILE A 90 13.97 -3.73 -21.52
CA ILE A 90 13.90 -3.78 -20.04
C ILE A 90 14.62 -4.99 -19.42
N PHE A 91 14.84 -6.05 -20.19
CA PHE A 91 15.50 -7.29 -19.73
C PHE A 91 16.70 -7.67 -20.63
N PRO A 92 17.62 -6.74 -20.96
CA PRO A 92 18.67 -7.00 -21.93
C PRO A 92 19.59 -8.14 -21.51
N GLU A 93 19.77 -8.38 -20.21
CA GLU A 93 20.72 -9.36 -19.67
C GLU A 93 20.05 -10.61 -19.10
N ASN A 94 18.76 -10.83 -19.41
CA ASN A 94 18.00 -11.99 -18.95
C ASN A 94 17.41 -12.76 -20.13
N GLN A 95 17.26 -14.07 -19.95
CA GLN A 95 16.45 -14.87 -20.85
C GLN A 95 14.97 -14.64 -20.54
N VAL A 96 14.16 -14.46 -21.58
CA VAL A 96 12.73 -14.12 -21.43
C VAL A 96 11.89 -14.99 -22.34
N PHE A 97 10.88 -15.65 -21.79
CA PHE A 97 9.88 -16.39 -22.55
C PHE A 97 8.57 -15.62 -22.60
N ILE A 98 8.10 -15.31 -23.81
CA ILE A 98 6.88 -14.57 -24.08
C ILE A 98 5.83 -15.52 -24.67
N ALA A 99 4.63 -15.53 -24.11
CA ALA A 99 3.50 -16.35 -24.55
C ALA A 99 2.25 -15.47 -24.75
N GLN A 100 1.79 -15.36 -25.99
CA GLN A 100 0.62 -14.58 -26.35
C GLN A 100 -0.68 -15.37 -26.16
N HIS A 101 -1.60 -14.81 -25.37
CA HIS A 101 -2.93 -15.38 -25.10
C HIS A 101 -4.02 -14.50 -25.71
N THR A 102 -4.98 -15.16 -26.35
CA THR A 102 -6.18 -14.57 -26.97
C THR A 102 -7.46 -15.25 -26.48
N ASP A 103 -7.36 -16.05 -25.41
CA ASP A 103 -8.43 -16.82 -24.78
C ASP A 103 -9.44 -15.95 -24.00
N ARG A 104 -9.22 -14.64 -23.95
CA ARG A 104 -10.08 -13.65 -23.28
C ARG A 104 -10.56 -12.61 -24.29
N LYS A 105 -11.45 -11.72 -23.83
CA LYS A 105 -11.92 -10.56 -24.59
C LYS A 105 -10.80 -9.63 -25.09
N HIS A 106 -9.59 -9.75 -24.54
CA HIS A 106 -8.44 -8.94 -24.90
C HIS A 106 -7.19 -9.78 -25.11
N ILE A 107 -6.31 -9.29 -25.97
CA ILE A 107 -4.97 -9.83 -26.18
C ILE A 107 -4.11 -9.51 -24.96
N HIS A 108 -3.37 -10.50 -24.47
CA HIS A 108 -2.37 -10.31 -23.43
C HIS A 108 -1.20 -11.25 -23.62
N ASN A 109 0.00 -10.75 -23.35
CA ASN A 109 1.24 -11.50 -23.45
C ASN A 109 1.74 -11.77 -22.04
N HIS A 110 1.92 -13.04 -21.69
CA HIS A 110 2.65 -13.46 -20.50
C HIS A 110 4.15 -13.39 -20.77
N ILE A 111 4.91 -12.88 -19.80
CA ILE A 111 6.35 -12.67 -19.91
C ILE A 111 7.01 -13.33 -18.70
N VAL A 112 7.72 -14.43 -18.92
CA VAL A 112 8.43 -15.17 -17.87
C VAL A 112 9.92 -14.90 -18.02
N VAL A 113 10.51 -14.24 -17.04
CA VAL A 113 11.93 -13.83 -17.04
C VAL A 113 12.73 -14.80 -16.18
N ASN A 114 13.86 -15.28 -16.69
CA ASN A 114 14.81 -16.06 -15.91
C ASN A 114 15.32 -15.21 -14.74
N SER A 115 15.23 -15.75 -13.52
CA SER A 115 15.69 -15.04 -12.31
C SER A 115 17.20 -14.83 -12.23
N VAL A 116 17.98 -15.40 -13.15
CA VAL A 116 19.43 -15.28 -13.19
C VAL A 116 19.81 -14.53 -14.46
N ASN A 117 20.61 -13.49 -14.29
CA ASN A 117 21.25 -12.76 -15.37
C ASN A 117 22.26 -13.68 -16.07
N PHE A 118 22.16 -13.81 -17.40
CA PHE A 118 22.98 -14.79 -18.13
C PHE A 118 24.43 -14.33 -18.32
N GLU A 119 24.74 -13.05 -18.10
CA GLU A 119 26.10 -12.50 -18.24
C GLU A 119 26.89 -12.59 -16.92
N ASN A 120 26.27 -12.22 -15.80
CA ASN A 120 26.96 -12.07 -14.52
C ASN A 120 26.48 -13.05 -13.43
N GLY A 121 25.40 -13.81 -13.66
CA GLY A 121 24.87 -14.78 -12.70
C GLY A 121 24.13 -14.18 -11.50
N GLU A 122 23.93 -12.86 -11.47
CA GLU A 122 23.20 -12.18 -10.41
C GLU A 122 21.70 -12.50 -10.44
N LYS A 123 21.06 -12.46 -9.27
CA LYS A 123 19.63 -12.70 -9.16
C LYS A 123 18.87 -11.44 -9.54
N PHE A 124 18.01 -11.57 -10.54
CA PHE A 124 17.15 -10.50 -11.06
C PHE A 124 16.30 -9.87 -9.95
N TYR A 125 16.52 -8.60 -9.65
CA TYR A 125 15.83 -7.79 -8.65
C TYR A 125 15.49 -6.43 -9.24
N TYR A 126 14.38 -5.84 -8.81
CA TYR A 126 13.99 -4.49 -9.19
C TYR A 126 13.27 -3.81 -8.04
N GLU A 127 13.44 -2.50 -7.95
CA GLU A 127 12.72 -1.65 -7.00
C GLU A 127 11.41 -1.11 -7.61
N GLU A 128 10.53 -0.57 -6.77
CA GLU A 128 9.28 0.05 -7.24
C GLU A 128 9.54 1.19 -8.22
N LYS A 129 10.60 1.99 -8.01
CA LYS A 129 10.99 3.07 -8.91
C LYS A 129 11.40 2.58 -10.29
N GLU A 130 12.12 1.45 -10.36
CA GLU A 130 12.53 0.84 -11.62
C GLU A 130 11.34 0.22 -12.34
N PHE A 131 10.46 -0.46 -11.60
CA PHE A 131 9.21 -0.98 -12.16
C PHE A 131 8.33 0.14 -12.73
N ASN A 132 8.32 1.32 -12.11
CA ASN A 132 7.63 2.49 -12.64
C ASN A 132 8.23 2.95 -13.97
N ARG A 133 9.57 2.98 -14.09
CA ARG A 133 10.24 3.30 -15.36
C ARG A 133 9.87 2.32 -16.47
N TRP A 134 9.73 1.03 -16.18
CA TRP A 134 9.28 0.06 -17.19
C TRP A 134 7.84 0.31 -17.62
N ARG A 135 6.96 0.75 -16.70
CA ARG A 135 5.59 1.16 -17.05
C ARG A 135 5.59 2.41 -17.91
N ASP A 136 6.39 3.41 -17.56
CA ASP A 136 6.55 4.62 -18.35
C ASP A 136 7.06 4.30 -19.76
N ARG A 137 8.03 3.39 -19.87
CA ARG A 137 8.55 2.94 -21.17
C ARG A 137 7.52 2.16 -21.98
N ALA A 138 6.76 1.27 -21.33
CA ALA A 138 5.66 0.57 -21.98
C ALA A 138 4.60 1.54 -22.52
N ASP A 139 4.31 2.60 -21.76
CA ASP A 139 3.45 3.69 -22.20
C ASP A 139 4.08 4.44 -23.40
N GLU A 140 5.31 4.92 -23.31
CA GLU A 140 5.99 5.56 -24.45
C GLU A 140 5.93 4.70 -25.72
N LEU A 141 6.21 3.41 -25.60
CA LEU A 141 6.15 2.47 -26.71
C LEU A 141 4.72 2.29 -27.24
N ALA A 142 3.71 2.28 -26.37
CA ALA A 142 2.32 2.28 -26.79
C ALA A 142 1.98 3.53 -27.64
N LYS A 143 2.53 4.71 -27.32
CA LYS A 143 2.37 5.91 -28.16
C LYS A 143 3.04 5.73 -29.52
N GLU A 144 4.25 5.18 -29.55
CA GLU A 144 4.97 4.89 -30.81
C GLU A 144 4.15 3.98 -31.73
N TYR A 145 3.38 3.05 -31.15
CA TYR A 145 2.50 2.14 -31.89
C TYR A 145 1.12 2.74 -32.23
N GLY A 146 0.87 4.01 -31.88
CA GLY A 146 -0.38 4.72 -32.14
C GLY A 146 -1.52 4.35 -31.18
N LEU A 147 -1.21 3.79 -30.02
CA LEU A 147 -2.20 3.41 -29.01
C LEU A 147 -2.51 4.58 -28.07
N GLU A 148 -3.76 4.65 -27.62
CA GLU A 148 -4.17 5.62 -26.60
C GLU A 148 -3.62 5.25 -25.22
N ILE A 149 -3.09 6.27 -24.54
CA ILE A 149 -2.60 6.16 -23.17
C ILE A 149 -3.51 6.96 -22.27
N VAL A 150 -4.07 6.27 -21.29
CA VAL A 150 -4.78 6.94 -20.21
C VAL A 150 -3.75 7.20 -19.13
N GLN A 151 -3.31 8.44 -19.00
CA GLN A 151 -2.54 8.83 -17.81
C GLN A 151 -3.35 8.42 -16.59
N PRO A 152 -2.73 7.79 -15.56
CA PRO A 152 -3.41 7.54 -14.32
C PRO A 152 -3.87 8.90 -13.80
N LYS A 153 -5.18 9.19 -13.93
CA LYS A 153 -5.77 10.32 -13.22
C LYS A 153 -5.48 10.01 -11.76
N GLU A 154 -4.78 10.93 -11.07
CA GLU A 154 -4.81 10.96 -9.63
C GLU A 154 -6.28 10.98 -9.25
N LYS A 155 -6.79 9.82 -8.85
CA LYS A 155 -8.16 9.70 -8.45
C LYS A 155 -8.19 10.43 -7.11
N GLU A 156 -8.77 11.62 -7.07
CA GLU A 156 -9.09 12.28 -5.81
C GLU A 156 -9.96 11.31 -5.01
N LEU A 157 -9.35 10.67 -4.02
CA LEU A 157 -10.02 9.71 -3.16
C LEU A 157 -10.91 10.48 -2.22
N LYS A 158 -12.18 10.07 -2.14
CA LYS A 158 -13.09 10.67 -1.16
C LYS A 158 -12.83 10.05 0.20
N VAL A 159 -12.93 10.87 1.25
CA VAL A 159 -12.89 10.37 2.64
C VAL A 159 -13.98 9.29 2.79
N GLY A 160 -13.60 8.13 3.33
CA GLY A 160 -14.46 6.95 3.47
C GLY A 160 -14.45 5.99 2.27
N GLU A 161 -13.79 6.33 1.17
CA GLU A 161 -13.73 5.46 -0.01
C GLU A 161 -12.96 4.16 0.28
N ILE A 162 -13.49 3.02 -0.19
CA ILE A 162 -12.85 1.71 -0.05
C ILE A 162 -11.71 1.61 -1.08
N VAL A 163 -10.48 1.54 -0.60
CA VAL A 163 -9.26 1.57 -1.42
C VAL A 163 -8.45 0.27 -1.40
N SER A 164 -8.96 -0.77 -0.74
CA SER A 164 -8.28 -2.08 -0.68
C SER A 164 -7.88 -2.59 -2.06
N LYS A 165 -6.66 -3.12 -2.22
CA LYS A 165 -6.19 -3.72 -3.48
C LYS A 165 -6.87 -5.07 -3.77
N SER A 166 -7.22 -5.82 -2.74
CA SER A 166 -7.86 -7.14 -2.84
C SER A 166 -9.35 -7.01 -3.14
N ARG A 167 -9.83 -7.71 -4.18
CA ARG A 167 -11.25 -7.73 -4.56
C ARG A 167 -12.12 -8.30 -3.43
N ASP A 168 -11.73 -9.42 -2.87
CA ASP A 168 -12.50 -10.10 -1.81
C ASP A 168 -12.57 -9.23 -0.55
N THR A 169 -11.46 -8.54 -0.23
CA THR A 169 -11.43 -7.60 0.89
C THR A 169 -12.33 -6.40 0.66
N ARG A 170 -12.37 -5.83 -0.56
CA ARG A 170 -13.32 -4.74 -0.89
C ARG A 170 -14.77 -5.20 -0.69
N GLU A 171 -15.12 -6.40 -1.14
CA GLU A 171 -16.48 -6.92 -1.01
C GLU A 171 -16.88 -7.08 0.47
N VAL A 172 -15.99 -7.63 1.30
CA VAL A 172 -16.24 -7.77 2.74
C VAL A 172 -16.40 -6.41 3.43
N ILE A 173 -15.54 -5.44 3.10
CA ILE A 173 -15.64 -4.08 3.66
C ILE A 173 -16.95 -3.42 3.21
N GLY A 174 -17.32 -3.52 1.93
CA GLY A 174 -18.56 -2.95 1.41
C GLY A 174 -19.81 -3.52 2.10
N LYS A 175 -19.90 -4.85 2.20
CA LYS A 175 -20.97 -5.51 2.96
C LYS A 175 -21.00 -5.08 4.42
N ALA A 176 -19.84 -4.87 5.03
CA ALA A 176 -19.77 -4.43 6.41
C ALA A 176 -20.16 -2.97 6.63
N MET A 177 -19.81 -2.07 5.71
CA MET A 177 -20.29 -0.69 5.72
C MET A 177 -21.81 -0.60 5.55
N ASN A 178 -22.42 -1.53 4.80
CA ASN A 178 -23.87 -1.65 4.66
C ASN A 178 -24.56 -2.37 5.83
N GLY A 179 -23.82 -2.86 6.82
CA GLY A 179 -24.37 -3.61 7.95
C GLY A 179 -24.74 -5.07 7.65
N GLU A 180 -24.47 -5.57 6.45
CA GLU A 180 -24.78 -6.96 6.04
C GLU A 180 -23.81 -7.99 6.66
N LYS A 181 -22.61 -7.55 7.03
CA LYS A 181 -21.56 -8.44 7.58
C LYS A 181 -20.71 -7.71 8.62
N LYS A 182 -20.15 -8.45 9.58
CA LYS A 182 -19.14 -7.89 10.50
C LYS A 182 -17.73 -7.92 9.90
N SER A 183 -16.93 -6.90 10.16
CA SER A 183 -15.54 -6.80 9.73
C SER A 183 -14.73 -6.03 10.75
N ASP A 184 -13.69 -6.64 11.31
CA ASP A 184 -12.80 -5.99 12.29
C ASP A 184 -12.17 -4.71 11.73
N ILE A 185 -11.86 -4.67 10.43
CA ILE A 185 -11.32 -3.48 9.76
C ILE A 185 -12.34 -2.33 9.84
N VAL A 186 -13.61 -2.61 9.54
CA VAL A 186 -14.67 -1.59 9.58
C VAL A 186 -14.94 -1.16 11.01
N THR A 187 -15.01 -2.11 11.97
CA THR A 187 -15.19 -1.82 13.40
C THR A 187 -14.12 -0.86 13.90
N VAL A 188 -12.83 -1.17 13.67
CA VAL A 188 -11.72 -0.34 14.12
C VAL A 188 -11.71 1.01 13.40
N SER A 189 -11.90 1.02 12.08
CA SER A 189 -11.92 2.26 11.30
C SER A 189 -13.02 3.20 11.77
N LEU A 190 -14.24 2.71 11.99
CA LEU A 190 -15.35 3.53 12.49
C LEU A 190 -15.08 4.01 13.92
N ALA A 191 -14.54 3.16 14.79
CA ALA A 191 -14.21 3.55 16.16
C ALA A 191 -13.21 4.71 16.18
N VAL A 192 -12.13 4.62 15.39
CA VAL A 192 -11.11 5.69 15.28
C VAL A 192 -11.70 6.98 14.70
N ILE A 193 -12.51 6.89 13.64
CA ILE A 193 -13.09 8.07 13.00
C ILE A 193 -14.04 8.79 13.97
N GLN A 194 -14.95 8.04 14.61
CA GLN A 194 -15.94 8.61 15.54
C GLN A 194 -15.26 9.17 16.80
N ALA A 195 -14.34 8.40 17.41
CA ALA A 195 -13.59 8.90 18.55
C ALA A 195 -12.79 10.16 18.20
N GLY A 196 -12.26 10.27 16.98
CA GLY A 196 -11.52 11.45 16.52
C GLY A 196 -12.38 12.69 16.29
N GLN A 197 -13.71 12.54 16.13
CA GLN A 197 -14.64 13.66 16.02
C GLN A 197 -15.09 14.19 17.39
N GLU A 198 -15.10 13.32 18.40
CA GLU A 198 -15.67 13.60 19.72
C GLU A 198 -14.61 13.89 20.78
N ALA A 199 -13.38 13.36 20.63
CA ALA A 199 -12.35 13.47 21.66
C ALA A 199 -11.77 14.87 21.77
N GLU A 200 -11.74 15.41 23.00
CA GLU A 200 -11.07 16.67 23.31
C GLU A 200 -9.66 16.48 23.87
N SER A 201 -9.27 15.24 24.15
CA SER A 201 -7.98 14.85 24.71
C SER A 201 -7.58 13.45 24.26
N LYS A 202 -6.31 13.12 24.45
CA LYS A 202 -5.80 11.78 24.20
C LYS A 202 -6.44 10.73 25.12
N GLU A 203 -6.72 11.12 26.36
CA GLU A 203 -7.40 10.30 27.36
C GLU A 203 -8.86 10.05 26.96
N ASP A 204 -9.56 11.09 26.49
CA ASP A 204 -10.93 10.96 25.96
C ASP A 204 -10.97 10.05 24.74
N PHE A 205 -10.04 10.23 23.81
CA PHE A 205 -9.94 9.37 22.63
C PHE A 205 -9.72 7.91 23.01
N THR A 206 -8.83 7.66 23.97
CA THR A 206 -8.57 6.31 24.49
C THR A 206 -9.80 5.70 25.15
N ARG A 207 -10.56 6.49 25.92
CA ARG A 207 -11.82 6.05 26.54
C ARG A 207 -12.90 5.74 25.50
N LEU A 208 -13.11 6.64 24.53
CA LEU A 208 -14.12 6.47 23.48
C LEU A 208 -13.86 5.26 22.59
N LEU A 209 -12.58 4.98 22.28
CA LEU A 209 -12.21 3.75 21.59
C LEU A 209 -12.56 2.51 22.41
N LYS A 210 -12.26 2.54 23.72
CA LYS A 210 -12.52 1.41 24.61
C LYS A 210 -14.01 1.13 24.77
N GLU A 211 -14.85 2.16 24.82
CA GLU A 211 -16.32 2.05 24.82
C GLU A 211 -16.85 1.37 23.56
N LYS A 212 -16.12 1.48 22.44
CA LYS A 212 -16.42 0.81 21.16
C LYS A 212 -15.69 -0.54 20.99
N GLY A 213 -15.08 -1.05 22.06
CA GLY A 213 -14.38 -2.34 22.08
C GLY A 213 -13.02 -2.36 21.39
N VAL A 214 -12.35 -1.20 21.30
CA VAL A 214 -11.03 -1.05 20.70
C VAL A 214 -10.05 -0.47 21.71
N ASP A 215 -9.02 -1.22 22.05
CA ASP A 215 -7.90 -0.71 22.86
C ASP A 215 -6.83 -0.09 21.95
N ILE A 216 -6.22 1.00 22.40
CA ILE A 216 -5.12 1.68 21.71
C ILE A 216 -3.80 1.57 22.49
N ASP A 217 -2.75 1.17 21.81
CA ASP A 217 -1.36 1.28 22.26
C ASP A 217 -0.70 2.39 21.44
N TRP A 218 -0.49 3.53 22.11
CA TRP A 218 0.15 4.73 21.55
C TRP A 218 1.63 4.52 21.18
N GLY A 219 2.22 3.40 21.61
CA GLY A 219 3.61 3.06 21.37
C GLY A 219 4.56 3.98 22.11
N GLU A 220 4.19 4.43 23.30
CA GLU A 220 4.95 5.41 24.08
C GLU A 220 5.75 4.72 25.20
N THR A 221 6.90 5.28 25.52
CA THR A 221 7.70 4.86 26.67
C THR A 221 8.33 6.10 27.28
N THR A 222 7.95 6.38 28.53
CA THR A 222 8.56 7.46 29.32
C THR A 222 9.94 7.03 29.78
N LYS A 223 10.95 7.84 29.48
CA LYS A 223 12.32 7.64 29.96
C LYS A 223 12.48 8.21 31.36
N GLU A 224 13.62 7.88 32.00
CA GLU A 224 13.97 8.39 33.34
C GLU A 224 14.03 9.93 33.40
N ASP A 225 14.42 10.58 32.30
CA ASP A 225 14.46 12.04 32.17
C ASP A 225 13.09 12.71 31.94
N GLY A 226 12.00 11.93 31.96
CA GLY A 226 10.65 12.39 31.69
C GLY A 226 10.30 12.55 30.20
N SER A 227 11.26 12.36 29.28
CA SER A 227 10.99 12.43 27.84
C SER A 227 10.24 11.19 27.32
N ILE A 228 9.34 11.40 26.35
CA ILE A 228 8.58 10.30 25.74
C ILE A 228 9.29 9.81 24.48
N LYS A 229 9.67 8.52 24.47
CA LYS A 229 10.12 7.81 23.27
C LYS A 229 8.92 7.18 22.57
N TYR A 230 8.79 7.44 21.28
CA TYR A 230 7.72 6.89 20.45
C TYR A 230 8.21 5.70 19.60
N LYS A 231 7.42 4.63 19.56
CA LYS A 231 7.53 3.58 18.54
C LYS A 231 7.03 4.12 17.19
N LYS A 232 7.44 3.43 16.11
CA LYS A 232 7.07 3.78 14.74
C LYS A 232 5.56 3.76 14.47
N TYR A 233 4.81 2.88 15.14
CA TYR A 233 3.39 2.69 14.85
C TYR A 233 2.54 2.77 16.11
N ILE A 234 1.34 3.33 15.97
CA ILE A 234 0.23 3.11 16.89
C ILE A 234 -0.45 1.79 16.52
N THR A 235 -0.84 1.02 17.54
CA THR A 235 -1.60 -0.22 17.33
C THR A 235 -2.93 -0.22 18.04
N LEU A 236 -3.93 -0.80 17.38
CA LEU A 236 -5.31 -0.91 17.84
C LEU A 236 -5.63 -2.39 18.01
N THR A 237 -6.34 -2.74 19.07
CA THR A 237 -6.70 -4.11 19.41
C THR A 237 -8.20 -4.21 19.60
N VAL A 238 -8.87 -5.03 18.78
CA VAL A 238 -10.31 -5.31 18.96
C VAL A 238 -10.47 -6.37 20.04
N ASP A 239 -11.33 -6.10 21.01
CA ASP A 239 -11.65 -7.05 22.06
C ASP A 239 -12.37 -8.30 21.51
N GLU A 240 -12.45 -9.36 22.33
CA GLU A 240 -13.01 -10.64 21.87
C GLU A 240 -14.52 -10.60 21.60
N ASN A 241 -15.26 -9.69 22.23
CA ASN A 241 -16.71 -9.58 22.05
C ASN A 241 -17.08 -8.88 20.74
N HIS A 242 -16.20 -8.01 20.24
CA HIS A 242 -16.39 -7.23 19.01
C HIS A 242 -15.67 -7.84 17.80
N ARG A 243 -14.70 -8.73 18.04
CA ARG A 243 -13.83 -9.33 17.01
C ARG A 243 -14.49 -10.52 16.31
N VAL A 244 -14.35 -10.58 14.98
CA VAL A 244 -14.77 -11.72 14.15
C VAL A 244 -13.61 -12.52 13.57
N SER A 245 -12.40 -11.96 13.50
CA SER A 245 -11.23 -12.66 12.97
C SER A 245 -10.30 -13.20 14.07
N LYS A 246 -9.37 -14.07 13.68
CA LYS A 246 -8.31 -14.54 14.59
C LYS A 246 -7.24 -13.48 14.90
N LYS A 247 -7.23 -12.34 14.18
CA LYS A 247 -6.20 -11.30 14.30
C LYS A 247 -6.80 -10.08 14.99
N PRO A 248 -6.55 -9.86 16.30
CA PRO A 248 -7.12 -8.72 17.02
C PRO A 248 -6.43 -7.40 16.70
N LYS A 249 -5.18 -7.43 16.24
CA LYS A 249 -4.28 -6.27 16.29
C LYS A 249 -4.06 -5.66 14.90
N PHE A 250 -4.24 -4.35 14.82
CA PHE A 250 -4.13 -3.55 13.61
C PHE A 250 -3.14 -2.40 13.86
N ARG A 251 -2.34 -2.04 12.86
CA ARG A 251 -1.60 -0.77 12.90
C ARG A 251 -2.51 0.33 12.36
N LEU A 252 -2.52 1.49 12.99
CA LEU A 252 -3.35 2.63 12.57
C LEU A 252 -3.16 2.93 11.09
N ASP A 253 -1.91 3.11 10.64
CA ASP A 253 -1.56 3.44 9.25
C ASP A 253 -1.94 2.34 8.25
N SER A 254 -2.06 1.09 8.71
CA SER A 254 -2.47 0.00 7.83
C SER A 254 -3.96 0.06 7.45
N LEU A 255 -4.78 0.81 8.19
CA LEU A 255 -6.20 1.01 7.88
C LEU A 255 -6.38 1.83 6.60
N GLU A 256 -5.46 2.74 6.29
CA GLU A 256 -5.48 3.56 5.07
C GLU A 256 -5.39 2.72 3.79
N ASN A 257 -4.79 1.52 3.87
CA ASN A 257 -4.77 0.56 2.75
C ASN A 257 -6.15 -0.05 2.45
N HIS A 258 -7.17 0.22 3.27
CA HIS A 258 -8.48 -0.40 3.19
C HIS A 258 -9.57 0.64 2.97
N ILE A 259 -9.55 1.71 3.75
CA ILE A 259 -10.50 2.81 3.74
C ILE A 259 -9.70 4.10 3.78
N HIS A 260 -9.91 4.99 2.81
CA HIS A 260 -9.20 6.25 2.76
C HIS A 260 -9.73 7.21 3.84
N HIS A 261 -8.90 7.57 4.82
CA HIS A 261 -9.27 8.56 5.83
C HIS A 261 -8.01 9.21 6.45
N PRO A 262 -7.94 10.55 6.60
CA PRO A 262 -6.76 11.23 7.11
C PRO A 262 -6.41 10.87 8.57
N ALA A 263 -7.38 10.39 9.35
CA ALA A 263 -7.15 9.94 10.73
C ALA A 263 -6.32 8.66 10.83
N PHE A 264 -6.13 7.91 9.75
CA PHE A 264 -5.32 6.68 9.74
C PHE A 264 -3.83 6.98 9.52
N ASN A 265 -3.29 7.91 10.31
CA ASN A 265 -1.89 8.31 10.23
C ASN A 265 -1.35 8.54 11.65
N THR A 266 -0.31 7.77 12.01
CA THR A 266 0.27 7.79 13.35
C THR A 266 0.85 9.16 13.72
N GLU A 267 1.55 9.81 12.79
CA GLU A 267 2.22 11.09 13.06
C GLU A 267 1.20 12.21 13.22
N LYS A 268 0.26 12.32 12.29
CA LYS A 268 -0.82 13.32 12.34
C LYS A 268 -1.68 13.19 13.58
N LEU A 269 -2.01 11.96 14.00
CA LEU A 269 -2.81 11.75 15.21
C LEU A 269 -2.07 12.22 16.48
N ARG A 270 -0.76 11.95 16.55
CA ARG A 270 0.07 12.42 17.67
C ARG A 270 0.21 13.94 17.69
N GLU A 271 0.43 14.55 16.54
CA GLU A 271 0.52 16.00 16.41
C GLU A 271 -0.79 16.68 16.83
N HIS A 272 -1.92 16.15 16.38
CA HIS A 272 -3.25 16.65 16.73
C HIS A 272 -3.46 16.75 18.24
N PHE A 273 -3.19 15.68 19.00
CA PHE A 273 -3.38 15.71 20.46
C PHE A 273 -2.34 16.56 21.19
N LYS A 274 -1.10 16.63 20.69
CA LYS A 274 -0.09 17.57 21.24
C LYS A 274 -0.52 19.03 21.06
N GLU A 275 -1.13 19.37 19.93
CA GLU A 275 -1.65 20.72 19.68
C GLU A 275 -2.83 21.04 20.59
N LEU A 276 -3.74 20.07 20.80
CA LEU A 276 -4.86 20.23 21.74
C LEU A 276 -4.37 20.44 23.18
N GLU A 277 -3.38 19.68 23.65
CA GLU A 277 -2.78 19.87 24.98
C GLU A 277 -2.18 21.27 25.13
N LYS A 278 -1.34 21.70 24.18
CA LYS A 278 -0.74 23.04 24.18
C LYS A 278 -1.79 24.15 24.20
N LYS A 279 -2.88 23.98 23.45
CA LYS A 279 -3.98 24.96 23.41
C LYS A 279 -4.67 25.04 24.78
N LYS A 280 -4.96 23.90 25.41
CA LYS A 280 -5.54 23.85 26.77
C LYS A 280 -4.63 24.52 27.81
N GLU A 281 -3.32 24.28 27.74
CA GLU A 281 -2.35 24.94 28.64
C GLU A 281 -2.33 26.46 28.45
N LEU A 282 -2.32 26.94 27.21
CA LEU A 282 -2.34 28.37 26.90
C LEU A 282 -3.63 29.04 27.40
N GLU A 283 -4.78 28.39 27.22
CA GLU A 283 -6.06 28.88 27.72
C GLU A 283 -6.10 28.93 29.25
N PHE A 284 -5.54 27.90 29.91
CA PHE A 284 -5.40 27.87 31.37
C PHE A 284 -4.51 29.01 31.88
N GLN A 285 -3.37 29.27 31.23
CA GLN A 285 -2.47 30.38 31.59
C GLN A 285 -3.16 31.74 31.43
N LYS A 286 -3.85 31.98 30.31
CA LYS A 286 -4.61 33.22 30.08
C LYS A 286 -5.70 33.44 31.12
N LYS A 287 -6.39 32.38 31.54
CA LYS A 287 -7.41 32.46 32.60
C LYS A 287 -6.79 32.88 33.93
N LYS A 288 -5.66 32.27 34.30
CA LYS A 288 -4.92 32.59 35.53
C LYS A 288 -4.37 34.02 35.53
N GLU A 289 -3.85 34.50 34.40
CA GLU A 289 -3.41 35.89 34.26
C GLU A 289 -4.55 36.89 34.44
N LYS A 290 -5.72 36.59 33.85
CA LYS A 290 -6.92 37.42 33.98
C LYS A 290 -7.45 37.47 35.42
N GLU A 291 -7.45 36.34 36.13
CA GLU A 291 -7.81 36.27 37.56
C GLU A 291 -6.83 37.10 38.40
N ASN A 292 -5.52 36.94 38.20
CA ASN A 292 -4.48 37.72 38.89
C ASN A 292 -4.62 39.24 38.63
N LEU A 293 -4.95 39.64 37.40
CA LEU A 293 -5.22 41.04 37.03
C LEU A 293 -6.47 41.58 37.76
N TRP A 294 -7.51 40.76 37.87
CA TRP A 294 -8.75 41.11 38.58
C TRP A 294 -8.51 41.28 40.08
N GLU A 295 -7.79 40.35 40.71
CA GLU A 295 -7.41 40.44 42.13
C GLU A 295 -6.54 41.67 42.42
N LYS A 296 -5.59 41.99 41.54
CA LYS A 296 -4.77 43.21 41.66
C LYS A 296 -5.64 44.48 41.59
N ARG A 297 -6.63 44.54 40.69
CA ARG A 297 -7.57 45.67 40.55
C ARG A 297 -8.51 45.81 41.75
N LEU A 298 -8.95 44.71 42.35
CA LEU A 298 -9.77 44.74 43.57
C LEU A 298 -8.99 45.29 44.77
N LYS A 299 -7.72 44.89 44.94
CA LYS A 299 -6.84 45.39 46.00
C LYS A 299 -6.50 46.88 45.86
N THR A 300 -6.42 47.41 44.64
CA THR A 300 -6.20 48.85 44.41
C THR A 300 -7.45 49.67 44.73
N LYS A 301 -8.64 49.24 44.29
CA LYS A 301 -9.91 49.91 44.61
C LYS A 301 -10.28 49.91 46.11
N SER A 302 -9.78 48.95 46.88
CA SER A 302 -9.96 48.88 48.34
C SER A 302 -9.09 49.90 49.08
N ARG A 303 -7.89 50.24 48.56
CA ARG A 303 -7.01 51.26 49.16
C ARG A 303 -7.52 52.69 48.92
N ASP A 304 -8.14 52.96 47.77
CA ASP A 304 -8.69 54.28 47.45
C ASP A 304 -9.96 54.65 48.23
N ARG A 305 -10.67 53.68 48.84
CA ARG A 305 -11.86 53.94 49.69
C ARG A 305 -11.55 54.05 51.19
N GLY A 306 -10.30 53.80 51.60
CA GLY A 306 -9.88 53.90 53.01
C GLY A 306 -9.36 55.28 53.41
N GLY A 307 -9.46 56.29 52.52
CA GLY A 307 -8.90 57.63 52.70
C GLY A 307 -9.94 58.76 52.69
N MET A 308 -11.12 58.54 53.27
CA MET A 308 -12.04 59.62 53.65
C MET A 308 -12.26 59.54 55.17
N GLU A 309 -11.25 59.99 55.92
CA GLU A 309 -11.49 60.61 57.22
C GLU A 309 -11.91 62.06 56.97
N LEU A 310 -13.19 62.35 57.25
CA LEU A 310 -13.66 63.45 58.11
C LEU A 310 -15.18 63.33 58.26
#